data_AF-A0A517MH19-F1
#
_entry.id   AF-A0A517MH19-F1
#
_cell.length_a   1.000
_cell.length_b   1.000
_cell.length_c   1.000
_cell.angle_alpha   90.00
_cell.angle_beta   90.00
_cell.angle_gamma   90.00
#
_symmetry.space_group_name_H-M   'P 1'
#
loop_
_entity.id
_entity.type
_entity.pdbx_description
1 polymer ?
#
loop_
_entity_poly.entity_id
_entity_poly.type
_entity_poly.pdbx_seq_one_letter_code
_entity_poly.pdbx_strand_id
1 'polypeptide(L)'
;MHRGRHIVRLDALVQFLGRSHFGGGLGFFYIDAMSGLLQSIHCPACQHKKVVGYSEKLRTLHALGKLRRAKNPEPDLVQELFVTSLPQLSCSGCGSADLELRSQVVEEEDPEFWGEARRCEVCRETLMPERLEIFPDTVRCAACLSKPDPETEDDFCPSCGDRLTTRLAGGGLTRYRRSCPSCG
;
A
#
# COMPACT_ATOMS: atom_id res chain seq x y z
N MET A 1 -56.48 0.88 24.65
CA MET A 1 -55.85 1.19 25.95
C MET A 1 -54.35 1.36 25.71
N HIS A 2 -53.80 2.48 26.20
CA HIS A 2 -52.38 2.94 26.28
C HIS A 2 -51.50 2.86 25.01
N ARG A 3 -51.26 3.95 24.24
CA ARG A 3 -50.44 5.19 24.46
C ARG A 3 -49.00 4.93 24.91
N GLY A 4 -48.04 5.34 24.07
CA GLY A 4 -46.62 5.47 24.42
C GLY A 4 -45.81 6.20 23.33
N ARG A 5 -46.01 7.52 23.20
CA ARG A 5 -45.13 8.42 22.44
C ARG A 5 -43.91 8.72 23.31
N HIS A 6 -42.69 8.53 22.79
CA HIS A 6 -41.50 9.17 23.33
C HIS A 6 -40.98 10.19 22.32
N ILE A 7 -41.35 11.44 22.56
CA ILE A 7 -40.70 12.65 22.06
C ILE A 7 -39.57 12.92 23.06
N VAL A 8 -38.32 12.98 22.59
CA VAL A 8 -37.24 13.60 23.34
C VAL A 8 -36.82 14.84 22.57
N ARG A 9 -37.23 15.99 23.11
CA ARG A 9 -36.67 17.31 22.85
C ARG A 9 -35.76 17.62 24.03
N LEU A 10 -34.54 18.06 23.79
CA LEU A 10 -33.75 18.86 24.72
C LEU A 10 -32.83 19.76 23.90
N ASP A 11 -33.26 21.01 23.79
CA ASP A 11 -32.45 22.17 23.44
C ASP A 11 -31.52 22.54 24.62
N ALA A 12 -30.25 22.85 24.31
CA ALA A 12 -29.30 23.72 25.02
C ALA A 12 -27.89 23.35 24.49
N LEU A 13 -26.94 24.24 24.19
CA LEU A 13 -26.75 25.63 24.53
C LEU A 13 -25.75 26.22 23.52
N VAL A 14 -26.05 27.42 23.05
CA VAL A 14 -25.16 28.30 22.30
C VAL A 14 -24.17 28.93 23.29
N GLN A 15 -22.87 28.95 22.96
CA GLN A 15 -21.86 30.00 23.22
C GLN A 15 -20.47 29.37 23.43
N PHE A 16 -19.53 29.62 22.52
CA PHE A 16 -18.28 30.29 22.87
C PHE A 16 -17.63 30.86 21.60
N LEU A 17 -17.57 32.19 21.55
CA LEU A 17 -16.88 32.97 20.54
C LEU A 17 -15.37 32.85 20.78
N GLY A 18 -14.66 32.20 19.86
CA GLY A 18 -13.19 32.16 19.81
C GLY A 18 -12.70 32.81 18.52
N ARG A 19 -12.62 34.14 18.55
CA ARG A 19 -12.09 35.00 17.47
C ARG A 19 -10.58 34.79 17.39
N SER A 20 -10.04 34.36 16.25
CA SER A 20 -8.60 34.43 15.97
C SER A 20 -8.37 34.73 14.49
N HIS A 21 -8.11 36.01 14.24
CA HIS A 21 -7.50 36.50 13.01
C HIS A 21 -6.00 36.22 13.06
N PHE A 22 -5.52 35.31 12.22
CA PHE A 22 -4.16 35.26 11.67
C PHE A 22 -4.34 34.59 10.29
N GLY A 23 -4.03 35.18 9.13
CA GLY A 23 -2.99 36.14 8.84
C GLY A 23 -1.85 35.41 8.11
N GLY A 24 -2.03 35.13 6.81
CA GLY A 24 -0.95 34.81 5.87
C GLY A 24 -0.52 33.35 5.77
N GLY A 25 -0.81 32.71 4.62
CA GLY A 25 -0.27 31.38 4.30
C GLY A 25 -1.00 30.64 3.18
N LEU A 26 -1.48 31.33 2.15
CA LEU A 26 -2.07 30.68 0.97
C LEU A 26 -0.93 30.11 0.11
N GLY A 27 -0.57 28.85 0.32
CA GLY A 27 0.41 28.19 -0.55
C GLY A 27 0.68 26.71 -0.29
N PHE A 28 0.57 26.22 0.95
CA PHE A 28 1.01 24.84 1.26
C PHE A 28 -0.01 23.98 2.03
N PHE A 29 -1.14 24.52 2.50
CA PHE A 29 -2.14 23.76 3.28
C PHE A 29 -3.20 23.02 2.45
N TYR A 30 -3.16 23.09 1.11
CA TYR A 30 -4.20 22.49 0.26
C TYR A 30 -3.92 21.05 -0.19
N ILE A 31 -2.73 20.51 0.12
CA ILE A 31 -2.37 19.13 -0.26
C ILE A 31 -2.69 18.14 0.88
N ASP A 32 -2.61 18.54 2.15
CA ASP A 32 -2.97 17.68 3.29
C ASP A 32 -4.48 17.44 3.44
N ALA A 33 -5.33 18.37 2.99
CA ALA A 33 -6.78 18.21 3.08
C ALA A 33 -7.36 17.20 2.05
N MET A 34 -6.54 16.70 1.12
CA MET A 34 -6.91 15.65 0.16
C MET A 34 -6.39 14.26 0.57
N SER A 35 -5.65 14.15 1.67
CA SER A 35 -5.29 12.87 2.33
C SER A 35 -6.46 12.31 3.16
N GLY A 36 -7.69 12.46 2.65
CA GLY A 36 -8.89 11.84 3.19
C GLY A 36 -8.79 10.32 3.10
N LEU A 37 -8.09 9.76 4.09
CA LEU A 37 -7.75 8.37 4.36
C LEU A 37 -8.64 7.41 3.59
N LEU A 38 -8.01 6.62 2.71
CA LEU A 38 -8.65 5.46 2.10
C LEU A 38 -9.20 4.60 3.25
N GLN A 39 -10.52 4.59 3.40
CA GLN A 39 -11.16 3.74 4.39
C GLN A 39 -11.57 2.45 3.71
N SER A 40 -11.53 1.35 4.45
CA SER A 40 -12.06 0.10 3.96
C SER A 40 -13.22 -0.36 4.83
N ILE A 41 -14.30 -0.75 4.17
CA ILE A 41 -15.41 -1.45 4.80
C ILE A 41 -15.08 -2.93 4.84
N HIS A 42 -15.25 -3.53 6.00
CA HIS A 42 -15.05 -4.93 6.24
C HIS A 42 -16.36 -5.57 6.69
N CYS A 43 -16.71 -6.70 6.08
CA CYS A 43 -17.85 -7.50 6.49
C CYS A 43 -17.36 -8.66 7.37
N PRO A 44 -17.73 -8.74 8.67
CA PRO A 44 -17.33 -9.83 9.56
C PRO A 44 -17.93 -11.19 9.14
N ALA A 45 -19.09 -11.19 8.49
CA ALA A 45 -19.78 -12.43 8.09
C ALA A 45 -19.10 -13.18 6.92
N CYS A 46 -18.62 -12.47 5.90
CA CYS A 46 -18.02 -13.08 4.70
C CYS A 46 -16.58 -12.63 4.41
N GLN A 47 -16.01 -11.80 5.28
CA GLN A 47 -14.67 -11.20 5.16
C GLN A 47 -14.46 -10.34 3.90
N HIS A 48 -15.55 -9.96 3.22
CA HIS A 48 -15.46 -9.07 2.08
C HIS A 48 -14.92 -7.71 2.51
N LYS A 49 -13.86 -7.25 1.83
CA LYS A 49 -13.21 -5.96 2.04
C LYS A 49 -13.40 -5.10 0.81
N LYS A 50 -13.87 -3.88 1.01
CA LYS A 50 -14.02 -2.88 -0.06
C LYS A 50 -13.41 -1.55 0.38
N VAL A 51 -12.51 -0.98 -0.44
CA VAL A 51 -12.01 0.38 -0.23
C VAL A 51 -13.07 1.38 -0.69
N VAL A 52 -13.36 2.37 0.14
CA VAL A 52 -14.36 3.40 -0.10
C VAL A 52 -13.74 4.80 -0.01
N GLY A 53 -13.64 5.44 -1.17
CA GLY A 53 -13.25 6.85 -1.28
C GLY A 53 -14.40 7.82 -1.00
N TYR A 54 -14.08 9.12 -0.95
CA TYR A 54 -15.05 10.20 -0.72
C TYR A 54 -16.24 10.16 -1.70
N SER A 55 -15.97 9.98 -2.99
CA SER A 55 -17.00 9.93 -4.04
C SER A 55 -17.95 8.74 -3.88
N GLU A 56 -17.48 7.62 -3.34
CA GLU A 56 -18.32 6.45 -3.06
C GLU A 56 -19.23 6.68 -1.86
N LYS A 57 -18.69 7.28 -0.79
CA LYS A 57 -19.45 7.68 0.40
C LYS A 57 -20.59 8.63 0.01
N LEU A 58 -20.29 9.65 -0.81
CA LEU A 58 -21.30 10.57 -1.34
C LEU A 58 -22.40 9.85 -2.12
N ARG A 59 -22.04 9.02 -3.11
CA ARG A 59 -23.01 8.25 -3.91
C ARG A 59 -23.91 7.40 -3.01
N THR A 60 -23.34 6.77 -2.00
CA THR A 60 -24.06 5.92 -1.04
C THR A 60 -25.04 6.74 -0.20
N LEU A 61 -24.60 7.88 0.35
CA LEU A 61 -25.45 8.77 1.14
C LEU A 61 -26.55 9.44 0.30
N HIS A 62 -26.30 9.73 -0.97
CA HIS A 62 -27.34 10.19 -1.90
C HIS A 62 -28.37 9.10 -2.19
N ALA A 63 -27.94 7.85 -2.39
CA ALA A 63 -28.85 6.71 -2.58
C ALA A 63 -29.74 6.49 -1.34
N LEU A 64 -29.20 6.70 -0.13
CA LEU A 64 -29.97 6.68 1.12
C LEU A 64 -30.83 7.95 1.35
N GLY A 65 -30.72 8.95 0.49
CA GLY A 65 -31.47 10.21 0.60
C GLY A 65 -31.03 11.14 1.74
N LYS A 66 -29.83 10.94 2.32
CA LYS A 66 -29.31 11.75 3.43
C LYS A 66 -28.79 13.12 2.99
N LEU A 67 -28.43 13.28 1.72
CA LEU A 67 -27.82 14.50 1.15
C LEU A 67 -28.66 15.18 0.07
N ARG A 68 -30.00 15.09 0.13
CA ARG A 68 -30.89 15.59 -0.94
C ARG A 68 -30.73 17.07 -1.29
N ARG A 69 -30.33 17.91 -0.33
CA ARG A 69 -30.28 19.38 -0.49
C ARG A 69 -28.86 19.98 -0.49
N ALA A 70 -27.85 19.18 -0.15
CA ALA A 70 -26.47 19.64 -0.07
C ALA A 70 -25.74 19.29 -1.38
N LYS A 71 -25.45 20.29 -2.21
CA LYS A 71 -24.73 20.10 -3.49
C LYS A 71 -23.24 19.88 -3.29
N ASN A 72 -22.67 20.49 -2.25
CA ASN A 72 -21.26 20.35 -1.87
C ASN A 72 -21.16 20.28 -0.34
N PRO A 73 -21.47 19.13 0.27
CA PRO A 73 -21.34 18.95 1.72
C PRO A 73 -19.86 18.98 2.13
N GLU A 74 -19.61 19.41 3.35
CA GLU A 74 -18.28 19.38 3.96
C GLU A 74 -17.81 17.92 4.17
N PRO A 75 -16.53 17.60 3.94
CA PRO A 75 -16.03 16.23 4.02
C PRO A 75 -16.22 15.58 5.39
N ASP A 76 -16.09 16.35 6.48
CA ASP A 76 -16.27 15.85 7.85
C ASP A 76 -17.73 15.43 8.10
N LEU A 77 -18.69 16.24 7.64
CA LEU A 77 -20.11 15.90 7.69
C LEU A 77 -20.42 14.63 6.89
N VAL A 78 -19.82 14.47 5.71
CA VAL A 78 -19.97 13.26 4.90
C VAL A 78 -19.42 12.05 5.65
N GLN A 79 -18.28 12.19 6.33
CA GLN A 79 -17.67 11.12 7.11
C GLN A 79 -18.56 10.69 8.28
N GLU A 80 -19.05 11.63 9.08
CA GLU A 80 -19.92 11.36 10.23
C GLU A 80 -21.24 10.70 9.80
N LEU A 81 -21.88 11.24 8.76
CA LEU A 81 -23.10 10.67 8.21
C LEU A 81 -22.88 9.27 7.65
N PHE A 82 -21.74 9.04 7.01
CA PHE A 82 -21.39 7.73 6.47
C PHE A 82 -21.26 6.69 7.57
N VAL A 83 -20.48 6.98 8.63
CA VAL A 83 -20.31 6.11 9.80
C VAL A 83 -21.65 5.79 10.46
N THR A 84 -22.50 6.80 10.66
CA THR A 84 -23.83 6.63 11.25
C THR A 84 -24.77 5.80 10.38
N SER A 85 -24.53 5.77 9.07
CA SER A 85 -25.33 5.02 8.10
C SER A 85 -24.88 3.58 7.87
N LEU A 86 -23.72 3.16 8.41
CA LEU A 86 -23.18 1.80 8.20
C LEU A 86 -24.17 0.67 8.50
N PRO A 87 -24.96 0.70 9.61
CA PRO A 87 -25.92 -0.36 9.91
C PRO A 87 -27.08 -0.48 8.91
N GLN A 88 -27.26 0.50 8.01
CA GLN A 88 -28.29 0.49 6.96
C GLN A 88 -27.73 -0.03 5.62
N LEU A 89 -26.42 -0.22 5.52
CA LEU A 89 -25.76 -0.68 4.31
C LEU A 89 -25.63 -2.21 4.35
N SER A 90 -25.92 -2.86 3.23
CA SER A 90 -25.73 -4.30 3.08
C SER A 90 -24.41 -4.64 2.40
N CYS A 91 -23.79 -5.73 2.84
CA CYS A 91 -22.60 -6.27 2.20
C CYS A 91 -22.91 -6.68 0.75
N SER A 92 -22.07 -6.28 -0.20
CA SER A 92 -22.18 -6.70 -1.61
C SER A 92 -21.91 -8.19 -1.84
N GLY A 93 -21.22 -8.86 -0.92
CA GLY A 93 -20.92 -10.29 -1.00
C GLY A 93 -22.03 -11.19 -0.45
N CYS A 94 -22.44 -10.95 0.80
CA CYS A 94 -23.38 -11.83 1.50
C CYS A 94 -24.71 -11.17 1.92
N GLY A 95 -24.86 -9.85 1.74
CA GLY A 95 -26.08 -9.13 2.10
C GLY A 95 -26.26 -8.77 3.58
N SER A 96 -25.36 -9.16 4.48
CA SER A 96 -25.46 -8.79 5.92
C SER A 96 -25.28 -7.29 6.15
N ALA A 97 -25.93 -6.73 7.17
CA ALA A 97 -25.91 -5.30 7.49
C ALA A 97 -24.80 -4.87 8.49
N ASP A 98 -24.08 -5.83 9.07
CA ASP A 98 -23.06 -5.58 10.09
C ASP A 98 -21.72 -5.17 9.45
N LEU A 99 -21.65 -4.00 8.84
CA LEU A 99 -20.43 -3.51 8.20
C LEU A 99 -19.56 -2.69 9.16
N GLU A 100 -18.27 -3.02 9.24
CA GLU A 100 -17.29 -2.28 10.02
C GLU A 100 -16.44 -1.37 9.13
N LEU A 101 -16.17 -0.15 9.59
CA LEU A 101 -15.25 0.75 8.92
C LEU A 101 -13.88 0.67 9.58
N ARG A 102 -12.86 0.36 8.80
CA ARG A 102 -11.45 0.44 9.23
C ARG A 102 -10.78 1.57 8.48
N SER A 103 -10.18 2.49 9.23
CA SER A 103 -9.18 3.38 8.66
C SER A 103 -8.06 2.50 8.10
N GLN A 104 -7.75 2.63 6.81
CA GLN A 104 -6.38 2.34 6.42
C GLN A 104 -5.61 3.54 6.91
N VAL A 105 -5.15 3.45 8.16
CA VAL A 105 -3.90 4.10 8.48
C VAL A 105 -2.93 3.42 7.52
N VAL A 106 -2.62 4.09 6.41
CA VAL A 106 -1.30 3.89 5.83
C VAL A 106 -0.43 4.22 7.02
N GLU A 107 0.14 3.20 7.68
CA GLU A 107 1.11 3.45 8.74
C GLU A 107 2.10 4.41 8.10
N GLU A 108 2.07 5.68 8.51
CA GLU A 108 3.05 6.71 8.15
C GLU A 108 4.40 6.40 8.82
N GLU A 109 4.65 5.12 9.10
CA GLU A 109 5.88 4.50 9.57
C GLU A 109 6.24 3.31 8.67
N ASP A 110 5.98 3.42 7.36
CA ASP A 110 6.92 2.84 6.41
C ASP A 110 7.82 3.94 5.86
N PRO A 111 9.00 4.19 6.46
CA PRO A 111 10.00 5.10 5.90
C PRO A 111 10.42 4.73 4.47
N GLU A 112 9.99 3.58 3.94
CA GLU A 112 10.28 3.11 2.59
C GLU A 112 9.67 3.96 1.45
N PHE A 113 8.77 4.91 1.73
CA PHE A 113 8.17 5.70 0.65
C PHE A 113 9.03 6.87 0.12
N TRP A 114 10.09 7.27 0.82
CA TRP A 114 11.05 8.27 0.32
C TRP A 114 12.44 7.72 -0.01
N GLY A 115 12.56 6.40 -0.08
CA GLY A 115 13.76 5.72 -0.58
C GLY A 115 13.38 4.32 -0.98
N GLU A 116 13.32 4.05 -2.28
CA GLU A 116 13.05 2.74 -2.85
C GLU A 116 13.94 1.70 -2.16
N ALA A 117 13.36 0.94 -1.23
CA ALA A 117 14.07 0.02 -0.38
C ALA A 117 14.66 -1.08 -1.24
N ARG A 118 15.92 -0.93 -1.64
CA ARG A 118 16.58 -1.89 -2.53
C ARG A 118 16.66 -3.22 -1.82
N ARG A 119 16.20 -4.27 -2.49
CA ARG A 119 16.21 -5.64 -1.97
C ARG A 119 17.42 -6.39 -2.50
N CYS A 120 17.97 -7.29 -1.68
CA CYS A 120 19.03 -8.17 -2.09
C CYS A 120 18.57 -9.11 -3.23
N GLU A 121 19.37 -9.25 -4.28
CA GLU A 121 19.05 -10.16 -5.40
C GLU A 121 18.99 -11.65 -5.00
N VAL A 122 19.65 -12.04 -3.89
CA VAL A 122 19.76 -13.43 -3.43
C VAL A 122 18.68 -13.78 -2.41
N CYS A 123 18.63 -13.07 -1.27
CA CYS A 123 17.68 -13.39 -0.18
C CYS A 123 16.39 -12.58 -0.23
N ARG A 124 16.32 -11.52 -1.04
CA ARG A 124 15.21 -10.55 -1.12
C ARG A 124 14.94 -9.77 0.17
N GLU A 125 15.84 -9.81 1.13
CA GLU A 125 15.81 -8.93 2.31
C GLU A 125 16.17 -7.49 1.92
N THR A 126 15.62 -6.53 2.66
CA THR A 126 15.88 -5.10 2.47
C THR A 126 17.35 -4.77 2.77
N LEU A 127 18.00 -4.02 1.89
CA LEU A 127 19.35 -3.51 2.10
C LEU A 127 19.30 -2.33 3.05
N MET A 128 20.17 -2.35 4.07
CA MET A 128 20.27 -1.27 5.06
C MET A 128 20.58 0.07 4.36
N PRO A 129 19.85 1.16 4.67
CA PRO A 129 20.03 2.45 4.02
C PRO A 129 21.43 3.02 4.24
N GLU A 130 22.01 2.86 5.43
CA GLU A 130 23.38 3.31 5.74
C GLU A 130 24.41 2.65 4.81
N ARG A 131 24.14 1.44 4.34
CA ARG A 131 25.01 0.72 3.40
C ARG A 131 24.84 1.24 1.98
N LEU A 132 23.63 1.62 1.57
CA LEU A 132 23.35 2.19 0.25
C LEU A 132 23.89 3.62 0.13
N GLU A 133 23.95 4.37 1.23
CA GLU A 133 24.59 5.69 1.27
C GLU A 133 26.10 5.60 1.00
N ILE A 134 26.77 4.58 1.55
CA ILE A 134 28.21 4.36 1.36
C ILE A 134 28.50 3.66 0.03
N PHE A 135 27.66 2.70 -0.37
CA PHE A 135 27.85 1.87 -1.55
C PHE A 135 26.56 1.83 -2.40
N PRO A 136 26.30 2.88 -3.19
CA PRO A 136 25.04 3.05 -3.91
C PRO A 136 24.82 2.02 -5.00
N ASP A 137 25.86 1.29 -5.45
CA ASP A 137 25.75 0.26 -6.48
C ASP A 137 25.53 -1.16 -5.90
N THR A 138 25.45 -1.30 -4.57
CA THR A 138 25.32 -2.61 -3.92
C THR A 138 24.01 -3.30 -4.27
N VAL A 139 24.10 -4.52 -4.83
CA VAL A 139 22.95 -5.38 -5.17
C VAL A 139 22.71 -6.53 -4.18
N ARG A 140 23.64 -6.75 -3.22
CA ARG A 140 23.61 -7.87 -2.25
C ARG A 140 23.74 -7.41 -0.80
N CYS A 141 23.05 -8.09 0.12
CA CYS A 141 23.18 -7.83 1.54
C CYS A 141 24.54 -8.33 2.08
N ALA A 142 24.98 -7.83 3.24
CA ALA A 142 26.25 -8.22 3.86
C ALA A 142 26.33 -9.72 4.15
N ALA A 143 25.21 -10.34 4.53
CA ALA A 143 25.13 -11.77 4.78
C ALA A 143 25.30 -12.61 3.49
N CYS A 144 24.74 -12.16 2.37
CA CYS A 144 24.89 -12.84 1.08
C CYS A 144 26.22 -12.55 0.39
N LEU A 145 26.81 -11.38 0.60
CA LEU A 145 28.14 -11.06 0.07
C LEU A 145 29.25 -11.91 0.72
N SER A 146 29.05 -12.29 1.99
CA SER A 146 29.98 -13.14 2.74
C SER A 146 29.92 -14.62 2.34
N LYS A 147 28.92 -15.03 1.56
CA LYS A 147 28.80 -16.40 1.08
C LYS A 147 29.70 -16.56 -0.14
N PRO A 148 30.44 -17.69 -0.27
CA PRO A 148 31.14 -17.99 -1.50
C PRO A 148 30.13 -17.94 -2.64
N ASP A 149 30.49 -17.25 -3.73
CA ASP A 149 29.70 -17.32 -4.95
C ASP A 149 29.52 -18.80 -5.34
N PRO A 150 28.33 -19.19 -5.83
CA PRO A 150 28.20 -20.50 -6.44
C PRO A 150 29.29 -20.59 -7.52
N GLU A 151 30.11 -21.64 -7.48
CA GLU A 151 31.19 -21.87 -8.44
C GLU A 151 30.68 -21.53 -9.84
N THR A 152 31.07 -20.37 -10.34
CA THR A 152 30.78 -19.99 -11.72
C THR A 152 31.44 -21.06 -12.55
N GLU A 153 30.69 -21.73 -13.43
CA GLU A 153 31.23 -22.77 -14.32
C GLU A 153 32.59 -22.33 -14.86
N ASP A 154 33.67 -22.85 -14.30
CA ASP A 154 34.99 -22.24 -14.47
C ASP A 154 35.28 -22.10 -15.96
N ASP A 155 35.52 -20.86 -16.38
CA ASP A 155 35.97 -20.56 -17.73
C ASP A 155 37.40 -21.07 -17.96
N PHE A 156 38.00 -21.74 -16.98
CA PHE A 156 39.39 -22.16 -16.97
C PHE A 156 39.53 -23.68 -16.83
N CYS A 157 40.57 -24.23 -17.45
CA CYS A 157 40.86 -25.65 -17.41
C CYS A 157 41.45 -26.04 -16.05
N PRO A 158 40.90 -27.05 -15.34
CA PRO A 158 41.40 -27.45 -14.02
C PRO A 158 42.80 -28.06 -14.06
N SER A 159 43.28 -28.51 -15.24
CA SER A 159 44.60 -29.14 -15.40
C SER A 159 45.71 -28.14 -15.68
N CYS A 160 45.45 -27.12 -16.48
CA CYS A 160 46.47 -26.18 -16.97
C CYS A 160 46.19 -24.70 -16.65
N GLY A 161 45.00 -24.36 -16.16
CA GLY A 161 44.59 -22.98 -15.85
C GLY A 161 44.22 -22.12 -17.06
N ASP A 162 44.35 -22.63 -18.29
CA ASP A 162 44.01 -21.89 -19.51
C ASP A 162 42.50 -21.72 -19.72
N ARG A 163 42.09 -20.66 -20.42
CA ARG A 163 40.67 -20.40 -20.69
C ARG A 163 40.07 -21.46 -21.63
N LEU A 164 38.97 -22.09 -21.23
CA LEU A 164 38.19 -23.01 -22.04
C LEU A 164 37.58 -22.29 -23.24
N THR A 165 37.57 -22.95 -24.39
CA THR A 165 36.97 -22.43 -25.63
C THR A 165 35.81 -23.31 -26.07
N THR A 166 34.74 -22.71 -26.58
CA THR A 166 33.58 -23.46 -27.10
C THR A 166 33.86 -23.89 -28.53
N ARG A 167 33.90 -25.21 -28.78
CA ARG A 167 34.00 -25.80 -30.12
C ARG A 167 32.70 -26.48 -30.50
N LEU A 168 32.44 -26.53 -31.82
CA LEU A 168 31.34 -27.29 -32.40
C LEU A 168 31.74 -28.77 -32.51
N ALA A 169 31.03 -29.65 -31.82
CA ALA A 169 31.13 -31.09 -31.99
C ALA A 169 30.09 -31.56 -33.02
N GLY A 170 30.56 -32.00 -34.20
CA GLY A 170 29.72 -32.33 -35.36
C GLY A 170 29.51 -33.83 -35.57
N GLY A 171 28.28 -34.19 -35.93
CA GLY A 171 27.88 -35.55 -36.36
C GLY A 171 26.37 -35.75 -36.53
N GLY A 172 25.60 -34.68 -36.80
CA GLY A 172 24.15 -34.76 -37.06
C GLY A 172 23.30 -33.73 -36.30
N LEU A 173 23.73 -33.31 -35.11
CA LEU A 173 23.12 -32.22 -34.33
C LEU A 173 24.23 -31.28 -33.86
N THR A 174 24.05 -29.97 -34.03
CA THR A 174 25.01 -28.96 -33.58
C THR A 174 25.13 -29.02 -32.05
N ARG A 175 26.22 -29.59 -31.53
CA ARG A 175 26.53 -29.62 -30.09
C ARG A 175 27.71 -28.71 -29.80
N TYR A 176 27.56 -27.83 -28.82
CA TYR A 176 28.65 -27.04 -28.30
C TYR A 176 29.35 -27.81 -27.18
N ARG A 177 30.67 -27.96 -27.26
CA ARG A 177 31.49 -28.56 -26.21
C ARG A 177 32.61 -27.59 -25.84
N ARG A 178 32.80 -27.36 -24.54
CA ARG A 178 33.97 -26.63 -24.02
C ARG A 178 35.20 -27.55 -24.12
N SER A 179 36.29 -27.06 -24.69
CA SER A 179 37.57 -27.76 -24.82
C SER A 179 38.72 -26.83 -24.46
N CYS A 180 39.72 -27.36 -23.78
CA CYS A 180 40.93 -26.60 -23.46
C CYS A 180 41.85 -26.57 -24.69
N PRO A 181 42.32 -25.39 -25.15
CA PRO A 181 43.21 -25.31 -26.30
C PRO A 181 44.56 -26.00 -26.08
N SER A 182 45.03 -26.04 -24.83
CA SER A 182 46.35 -26.59 -24.46
C SER A 182 46.28 -28.07 -24.03
N CYS A 183 45.16 -28.47 -23.42
CA CYS A 183 45.00 -29.77 -22.77
C CYS A 183 44.14 -30.78 -23.59
N GLY A 184 43.33 -30.31 -24.56
CA GLY A 184 42.51 -31.15 -25.46
C GLY A 184 41.03 -31.19 -25.12
#